data_AF-A0A957AG87-F1
#
_entry.id   AF-A0A957AG87-F1
#
_cell.length_a   1.000
_cell.length_b   1.000
_cell.length_c   1.000
_cell.angle_alpha   90.00
_cell.angle_beta   90.00
_cell.angle_gamma   90.00
#
_symmetry.space_group_name_H-M   'P 1'
#
loop_
_entity.id
_entity.type
_entity.pdbx_description
1 polymer ?
#
loop_
_entity_poly.entity_id
_entity_poly.type
_entity_poly.pdbx_seq_one_letter_code
_entity_poly.pdbx_strand_id
1 'polypeptide(L)'
;MTALAPDHHLPVLWHEAVDALQPKSGGRYADGTFGGGGHTRLLLERSAPDGRVIAFDLDQAAIERGKTLDAGDRLILVNASFATMYQAAQAADMLPLDGVLLDLGFSSFQIDDPSRGFSLRHDGPLDMRFDRLSGPTAAGLVNELDERSLADLIWRYGEDRNARRIAAAIVRTRAI
;
A
#
# COMPACT_ATOMS: atom_id res chain seq x y z
N MET A 1 -19.62 6.19 -20.90
CA MET A 1 -18.14 6.09 -20.91
C MET A 1 -17.58 7.42 -20.47
N THR A 2 -17.42 7.61 -19.17
CA THR A 2 -16.79 8.82 -18.65
C THR A 2 -15.29 8.56 -18.68
N ALA A 3 -14.60 9.23 -19.60
CA ALA A 3 -13.15 9.18 -19.66
C ALA A 3 -12.59 9.68 -18.31
N LEU A 4 -11.82 8.82 -17.63
CA LEU A 4 -11.05 9.22 -16.45
C LEU A 4 -10.09 10.33 -16.87
N ALA A 5 -10.04 11.41 -16.10
CA ALA A 5 -9.17 12.55 -16.37
C ALA A 5 -7.69 12.10 -16.43
N PRO A 6 -6.88 12.66 -17.35
CA PRO A 6 -5.52 12.21 -17.69
C PRO A 6 -4.48 12.29 -16.56
N ASP A 7 -4.84 12.79 -15.37
CA ASP A 7 -3.95 12.91 -14.21
C ASP A 7 -4.10 11.77 -13.18
N HIS A 8 -4.86 10.72 -13.48
CA HIS A 8 -5.01 9.56 -12.59
C HIS A 8 -4.06 8.43 -12.96
N HIS A 9 -3.21 8.03 -11.99
CA HIS A 9 -2.37 6.84 -12.09
C HIS A 9 -3.23 5.60 -12.38
N LEU A 10 -2.98 4.95 -13.51
CA LEU A 10 -3.59 3.66 -13.85
C LEU A 10 -2.84 2.55 -13.08
N PRO A 11 -3.54 1.69 -12.32
CA PRO A 11 -2.88 0.59 -11.62
C PRO A 11 -2.11 -0.34 -12.56
N VAL A 12 -1.08 -0.99 -12.03
CA VAL A 12 -0.40 -2.07 -12.76
C VAL A 12 -1.38 -3.24 -12.90
N LEU A 13 -1.43 -3.85 -14.09
CA LEU A 13 -2.33 -4.97 -14.42
C LEU A 13 -3.79 -4.67 -14.02
N TRP A 14 -4.24 -3.43 -14.30
CA TRP A 14 -5.50 -2.91 -13.80
C TRP A 14 -6.70 -3.80 -14.12
N HIS A 15 -6.85 -4.20 -15.38
CA HIS A 15 -7.93 -5.07 -15.81
C HIS A 15 -7.67 -6.52 -15.45
N GLU A 16 -6.45 -7.01 -15.68
CA GLU A 16 -6.09 -8.42 -15.52
C GLU A 16 -6.27 -8.87 -14.06
N ALA A 17 -5.85 -8.06 -13.09
CA ALA A 17 -5.96 -8.38 -11.67
C ALA A 17 -7.42 -8.45 -11.20
N VAL A 18 -8.27 -7.53 -11.66
CA VAL A 18 -9.68 -7.50 -11.27
C VAL A 18 -10.50 -8.56 -12.02
N ASP A 19 -10.25 -8.74 -13.31
CA ASP A 19 -11.00 -9.69 -14.15
C ASP A 19 -10.72 -11.14 -13.75
N ALA A 20 -9.52 -11.44 -13.24
CA ALA A 20 -9.18 -12.75 -12.67
C ALA A 20 -10.07 -13.13 -11.46
N LEU A 21 -10.62 -12.15 -10.73
CA LEU A 21 -11.54 -12.38 -9.60
C LEU A 21 -12.97 -12.67 -10.05
N GLN A 22 -13.26 -12.55 -11.36
CA GLN A 22 -14.58 -12.72 -11.97
C GLN A 22 -15.69 -12.01 -11.17
N PRO A 23 -15.63 -10.66 -11.04
CA PRO A 23 -16.55 -9.94 -10.18
C PRO A 23 -18.00 -10.09 -10.66
N LYS A 24 -18.94 -10.17 -9.71
CA LYS A 24 -20.37 -10.34 -9.96
C LYS A 24 -21.18 -9.46 -9.01
N SER A 25 -22.41 -9.12 -9.39
CA SER A 25 -23.33 -8.42 -8.48
C SER A 25 -23.54 -9.21 -7.20
N GLY A 26 -23.58 -8.50 -6.07
CA GLY A 26 -23.75 -9.06 -4.72
C GLY A 26 -22.50 -9.77 -4.17
N GLY A 27 -21.41 -9.84 -4.95
CA GLY A 27 -20.14 -10.39 -4.48
C GLY A 27 -19.45 -9.50 -3.44
N ARG A 28 -18.66 -10.12 -2.56
CA ARG A 28 -17.93 -9.46 -1.47
C ARG A 28 -16.44 -9.56 -1.71
N TYR A 29 -15.76 -8.43 -1.84
CA TYR A 29 -14.35 -8.39 -2.20
C TYR A 29 -13.52 -7.67 -1.15
N ALA A 30 -12.26 -8.05 -1.02
CA ALA A 30 -11.28 -7.28 -0.27
C ALA A 30 -10.18 -6.74 -1.20
N ASP A 31 -9.87 -5.46 -1.06
CA ASP A 31 -8.68 -4.82 -1.63
C ASP A 31 -7.72 -4.54 -0.47
N GLY A 32 -6.63 -5.30 -0.34
CA GLY A 32 -5.73 -5.16 0.80
C GLY A 32 -4.76 -3.98 0.70
N THR A 33 -4.75 -3.25 -0.41
CA THR A 33 -3.73 -2.24 -0.75
C THR A 33 -4.38 -1.09 -1.51
N PHE A 34 -5.35 -0.43 -0.89
CA PHE A 34 -6.22 0.56 -1.51
C PHE A 34 -5.45 1.61 -2.32
N GLY A 35 -4.41 2.22 -1.74
CA GLY A 35 -3.51 3.18 -2.39
C GLY A 35 -4.22 4.40 -2.98
N GLY A 36 -4.43 4.36 -4.31
CA GLY A 36 -5.17 5.38 -5.06
C GLY A 36 -6.64 5.01 -5.35
N GLY A 37 -7.06 3.78 -5.01
CA GLY A 37 -8.40 3.24 -5.21
C GLY A 37 -8.69 2.80 -6.65
N GLY A 38 -7.67 2.58 -7.49
CA GLY A 38 -7.89 2.21 -8.89
C GLY A 38 -8.50 0.82 -9.08
N HIS A 39 -7.96 -0.20 -8.41
CA HIS A 39 -8.54 -1.54 -8.41
C HIS A 39 -9.87 -1.58 -7.65
N THR A 40 -9.99 -0.93 -6.49
CA THR A 40 -11.27 -0.79 -5.78
C THR A 40 -12.38 -0.20 -6.65
N ARG A 41 -12.13 0.88 -7.41
CA ARG A 41 -13.14 1.45 -8.32
C ARG A 41 -13.57 0.45 -9.39
N LEU A 42 -12.62 -0.26 -10.00
CA LEU A 42 -12.92 -1.23 -11.03
C LEU A 42 -13.66 -2.46 -10.47
N LEU A 43 -13.34 -2.89 -9.24
CA LEU A 43 -14.09 -3.92 -8.53
C LEU A 43 -15.54 -3.47 -8.29
N LEU A 44 -15.77 -2.25 -7.81
CA LEU A 44 -17.11 -1.69 -7.62
C LEU A 44 -17.89 -1.59 -8.94
N GLU A 45 -17.22 -1.22 -10.03
CA GLU A 45 -17.82 -1.15 -11.37
C GLU A 45 -18.23 -2.54 -11.87
N ARG A 46 -17.30 -3.51 -11.86
CA ARG A 46 -17.52 -4.87 -12.38
C ARG A 46 -18.46 -5.69 -11.52
N SER A 47 -18.59 -5.36 -10.24
CA SER A 47 -19.52 -6.01 -9.31
C SER A 47 -20.82 -5.23 -9.10
N ALA A 48 -21.07 -4.19 -9.89
CA ALA A 48 -22.34 -3.46 -9.83
C ALA A 48 -23.55 -4.36 -10.16
N PRO A 49 -24.76 -4.03 -9.65
CA PRO A 49 -25.05 -2.92 -8.74
C PRO A 49 -24.77 -3.19 -7.25
N ASP A 50 -24.70 -4.45 -6.82
CA ASP A 50 -24.80 -4.79 -5.38
C ASP A 50 -23.50 -5.28 -4.74
N GLY A 51 -22.43 -5.43 -5.52
CA GLY A 51 -21.15 -5.92 -5.01
C GLY A 51 -20.52 -4.94 -4.02
N ARG A 52 -19.88 -5.46 -2.98
CA ARG A 52 -19.28 -4.69 -1.89
C ARG A 52 -17.78 -4.91 -1.84
N VAL A 53 -17.03 -3.88 -1.47
CA VAL A 53 -15.57 -3.92 -1.32
C VAL A 53 -15.20 -3.42 0.08
N ILE A 54 -14.39 -4.19 0.80
CA ILE A 54 -13.69 -3.74 2.00
C ILE A 54 -12.22 -3.49 1.63
N ALA A 55 -11.77 -2.24 1.72
CA ALA A 55 -10.46 -1.82 1.26
C ALA A 55 -9.57 -1.38 2.42
N PHE A 56 -8.32 -1.81 2.41
CA PHE A 56 -7.34 -1.62 3.47
C PHE A 56 -6.18 -0.76 2.98
N ASP A 57 -5.69 0.13 3.85
CA ASP A 57 -4.38 0.74 3.68
C ASP A 57 -3.79 1.11 5.04
N LEU A 58 -2.47 0.95 5.18
CA LEU A 58 -1.73 1.44 6.33
C LEU A 58 -1.61 2.97 6.32
N ASP A 59 -1.62 3.57 5.14
CA ASP A 59 -1.46 5.00 4.97
C ASP A 59 -2.80 5.74 5.16
N GLN A 60 -2.90 6.53 6.24
CA GLN A 60 -4.09 7.35 6.52
C GLN A 60 -4.42 8.27 5.34
N ALA A 61 -3.43 8.77 4.59
CA ALA A 61 -3.69 9.65 3.45
C ALA A 61 -4.39 8.90 2.30
N ALA A 62 -4.13 7.60 2.13
CA ALA A 62 -4.87 6.77 1.18
C ALA A 62 -6.34 6.64 1.58
N ILE A 63 -6.61 6.43 2.87
CA ILE A 63 -7.97 6.34 3.42
C ILE A 63 -8.71 7.67 3.27
N GLU A 64 -8.08 8.81 3.55
CA GLU A 64 -8.71 10.12 3.35
C GLU A 64 -9.05 10.39 1.88
N ARG A 65 -8.14 10.07 0.94
CA ARG A 65 -8.48 10.11 -0.50
C ARG A 65 -9.65 9.20 -0.83
N GLY A 66 -9.70 8.02 -0.21
CA GLY A 66 -10.74 7.03 -0.38
C GLY A 66 -12.15 7.54 -0.09
N LYS A 67 -12.29 8.42 0.91
CA LYS A 67 -13.60 8.98 1.32
C LYS A 67 -14.25 9.83 0.22
N THR A 68 -13.50 10.24 -0.79
CA THR A 68 -14.02 11.01 -1.93
C THR A 68 -14.63 10.14 -3.04
N LEU A 69 -14.49 8.81 -2.96
CA LEU A 69 -15.12 7.91 -3.91
C LEU A 69 -16.62 7.85 -3.66
N ASP A 70 -17.41 8.17 -4.68
CA ASP A 70 -18.86 7.99 -4.65
C ASP A 70 -19.22 6.51 -4.83
N ALA A 71 -19.29 5.79 -3.71
CA ALA A 71 -19.57 4.35 -3.67
C ALA A 71 -20.72 3.97 -2.70
N GLY A 72 -21.31 4.96 -2.01
CA GLY A 72 -22.31 4.73 -0.96
C GLY A 72 -21.85 3.67 0.05
N ASP A 73 -22.77 2.78 0.44
CA ASP A 73 -22.51 1.70 1.41
C ASP A 73 -21.78 0.49 0.80
N ARG A 74 -21.40 0.56 -0.50
CA ARG A 74 -20.70 -0.52 -1.19
C ARG A 74 -19.19 -0.54 -0.90
N LEU A 75 -18.64 0.52 -0.32
CA LEU A 75 -17.23 0.62 0.02
C LEU A 75 -17.02 0.82 1.52
N ILE A 76 -16.21 -0.03 2.13
CA ILE A 76 -15.76 0.10 3.51
C ILE A 76 -14.26 0.36 3.48
N LEU A 77 -13.81 1.50 4.01
CA LEU A 77 -12.39 1.84 4.11
C LEU A 77 -11.87 1.54 5.51
N VAL A 78 -10.74 0.83 5.60
CA VAL A 78 -10.13 0.42 6.86
C VAL A 78 -8.67 0.89 6.89
N ASN A 79 -8.34 1.80 7.81
CA ASN A 79 -6.93 2.16 8.06
C ASN A 79 -6.27 1.08 8.92
N ALA A 80 -5.81 0.01 8.28
CA ALA A 80 -5.11 -1.09 8.93
C ALA A 80 -4.30 -1.89 7.92
N SER A 81 -3.40 -2.75 8.41
CA SER A 81 -2.72 -3.75 7.57
C SER A 81 -3.74 -4.75 7.01
N PHE A 82 -3.56 -5.18 5.76
CA PHE A 82 -4.29 -6.33 5.21
C PHE A 82 -4.11 -7.61 6.04
N ALA A 83 -3.10 -7.70 6.92
CA ALA A 83 -2.94 -8.81 7.84
C ALA A 83 -4.11 -8.95 8.84
N THR A 84 -4.90 -7.89 9.07
CA THR A 84 -6.10 -7.91 9.92
C THR A 84 -7.40 -8.08 9.12
N MET A 85 -7.31 -8.48 7.84
CA MET A 85 -8.44 -8.55 6.92
C MET A 85 -9.56 -9.45 7.42
N TYR A 86 -9.22 -10.62 7.98
CA TYR A 86 -10.24 -11.56 8.47
C TYR A 86 -11.11 -10.93 9.55
N GLN A 87 -10.50 -10.29 10.56
CA GLN A 87 -11.21 -9.67 11.69
C GLN A 87 -12.08 -8.51 11.21
N ALA A 88 -11.54 -7.65 10.34
CA ALA A 88 -12.27 -6.50 9.81
C ALA A 88 -13.43 -6.93 8.89
N ALA A 89 -13.23 -7.92 8.03
CA ALA A 89 -14.28 -8.46 7.17
C ALA A 89 -15.37 -9.16 8.00
N GLN A 90 -15.01 -9.85 9.08
CA GLN A 90 -15.97 -10.44 10.01
C GLN A 90 -16.82 -9.36 10.69
N ALA A 91 -16.19 -8.31 11.23
CA ALA A 91 -16.88 -7.21 11.89
C ALA A 91 -17.82 -6.43 10.95
N ALA A 92 -17.50 -6.40 9.65
CA ALA A 92 -18.27 -5.72 8.62
C ALA A 92 -19.37 -6.59 7.97
N ASP A 93 -19.58 -7.82 8.45
CA ASP A 93 -20.48 -8.81 7.83
C ASP A 93 -20.17 -9.05 6.34
N MET A 94 -18.88 -9.09 6.01
CA MET A 94 -18.36 -9.28 4.66
C MET A 94 -17.91 -10.71 4.38
N LEU A 95 -17.90 -11.60 5.37
CA LEU A 95 -17.51 -13.01 5.18
C LEU A 95 -18.69 -13.87 4.68
N PRO A 96 -18.45 -14.86 3.80
CA PRO A 96 -17.18 -15.12 3.11
C PRO A 96 -16.90 -14.08 2.01
N LEU A 97 -15.62 -13.84 1.72
CA LEU A 97 -15.20 -13.03 0.58
C LEU A 97 -15.19 -13.90 -0.69
N ASP A 98 -15.75 -13.38 -1.80
CA ASP A 98 -15.69 -13.98 -3.14
C ASP A 98 -14.33 -13.74 -3.82
N GLY A 99 -13.57 -12.73 -3.40
CA GLY A 99 -12.25 -12.44 -3.96
C GLY A 99 -11.41 -11.50 -3.10
N VAL A 100 -10.09 -11.66 -3.20
CA VAL A 100 -9.10 -10.83 -2.50
C VAL A 100 -8.05 -10.36 -3.49
N LEU A 101 -7.79 -9.06 -3.53
CA LEU A 101 -6.75 -8.42 -4.33
C LEU A 101 -5.68 -7.84 -3.41
N LEU A 102 -4.41 -8.09 -3.74
CA LEU A 102 -3.24 -7.48 -3.11
C LEU A 102 -2.30 -6.96 -4.20
N ASP A 103 -2.14 -5.65 -4.29
CA ASP A 103 -1.15 -4.96 -5.15
C ASP A 103 0.04 -4.55 -4.29
N LEU A 104 1.05 -5.43 -4.24
CA LEU A 104 2.18 -5.27 -3.33
C LEU A 104 3.21 -4.30 -3.91
N GLY A 105 3.50 -3.25 -3.15
CA GLY A 105 4.49 -2.25 -3.52
C GLY A 105 4.24 -0.94 -2.77
N PHE A 106 4.81 0.14 -3.30
CA PHE A 106 4.53 1.49 -2.87
C PHE A 106 3.72 2.23 -3.94
N SER A 107 2.87 3.15 -3.51
CA SER A 107 2.04 3.97 -4.40
C SER A 107 2.82 5.13 -5.00
N SER A 108 2.39 5.64 -6.16
CA SER A 108 2.95 6.88 -6.73
C SER A 108 2.85 8.06 -5.75
N PHE A 109 1.75 8.17 -5.00
CA PHE A 109 1.60 9.18 -3.95
C PHE A 109 2.72 9.15 -2.90
N GLN A 110 3.30 7.98 -2.63
CA GLN A 110 4.42 7.83 -1.71
C GLN A 110 5.77 8.21 -2.34
N ILE A 111 5.94 7.97 -3.64
CA ILE A 111 7.14 8.35 -4.39
C ILE A 111 7.16 9.86 -4.67
N ASP A 112 6.01 10.41 -5.06
CA ASP A 112 5.89 11.78 -5.55
C ASP A 112 5.87 12.81 -4.42
N ASP A 113 5.59 12.40 -3.17
CA ASP A 113 5.70 13.23 -1.97
C ASP A 113 7.10 13.08 -1.34
N PRO A 114 8.00 14.08 -1.48
CA PRO A 114 9.35 13.99 -0.93
C PRO A 114 9.37 13.86 0.59
N SER A 115 8.32 14.33 1.28
CA SER A 115 8.22 14.22 2.74
C SER A 115 8.15 12.76 3.22
N ARG A 116 7.83 11.82 2.32
CA ARG A 116 7.75 10.38 2.62
C ARG A 116 9.10 9.67 2.60
N GLY A 117 10.10 10.23 1.91
CA GLY A 117 11.45 9.66 1.86
C GLY A 117 11.61 8.41 1.00
N PHE A 118 10.63 8.03 0.18
CA PHE A 118 10.75 6.88 -0.75
C PHE A 118 11.53 7.22 -2.03
N SER A 119 11.57 8.49 -2.42
CA SER A 119 12.21 8.93 -3.66
C SER A 119 13.67 9.31 -3.42
N LEU A 120 14.53 8.90 -4.35
CA LEU A 120 15.93 9.34 -4.42
C LEU A 120 16.11 10.60 -5.30
N ARG A 121 15.04 11.09 -5.94
CA ARG A 121 15.10 12.22 -6.89
C ARG A 121 15.05 13.58 -6.20
N HIS A 122 14.38 13.63 -5.06
CA HIS A 122 14.15 14.85 -4.29
C HIS A 122 14.62 14.63 -2.87
N ASP A 123 15.18 15.67 -2.26
CA ASP A 123 15.60 15.61 -0.86
C ASP A 123 14.38 15.56 0.06
N GLY A 124 14.50 14.85 1.17
CA GLY A 124 13.41 14.57 2.09
C GLY A 124 13.87 13.79 3.32
N PRO A 125 13.07 13.77 4.39
CA PRO A 125 13.42 12.98 5.57
C PRO A 125 13.47 11.49 5.20
N LEU A 126 14.46 10.77 5.73
CA LEU A 126 14.59 9.33 5.56
C LEU A 126 13.56 8.59 6.44
N ASP A 127 12.27 8.76 6.13
CA ASP A 127 11.16 8.13 6.87
C ASP A 127 10.85 6.73 6.31
N MET A 128 10.37 6.66 5.06
CA MET A 128 10.04 5.43 4.32
C MET A 128 8.95 4.54 4.96
N ARG A 129 8.16 5.02 5.93
CA ARG A 129 7.05 4.26 6.48
C ARG A 129 5.76 4.42 5.67
N PHE A 130 5.04 3.32 5.55
CA PHE A 130 3.65 3.30 5.05
C PHE A 130 2.72 3.95 6.08
N ASP A 131 2.76 3.46 7.32
CA ASP A 131 2.11 4.06 8.48
C ASP A 131 3.11 4.95 9.25
N ARG A 132 2.84 6.26 9.27
CA ARG A 132 3.68 7.24 10.00
C ARG A 132 3.46 7.23 11.51
N LEU A 133 2.43 6.55 12.01
CA LEU A 133 2.08 6.51 13.43
C LEU A 133 2.77 5.35 14.17
N SER A 134 3.38 4.41 13.47
CA SER A 134 4.01 3.23 14.09
C SER A 134 5.34 2.86 13.44
N GLY A 135 6.14 2.05 14.14
CA GLY A 135 7.41 1.49 13.64
C GLY A 135 8.58 2.47 13.54
N PRO A 136 9.81 1.95 13.36
CA PRO A 136 11.01 2.76 13.18
C PRO A 136 11.04 3.40 11.79
N THR A 137 11.55 4.62 11.70
CA THR A 137 11.88 5.26 10.42
C THR A 137 13.11 4.58 9.79
N ALA A 138 13.30 4.74 8.49
CA ALA A 138 14.54 4.33 7.84
C ALA A 138 15.76 5.04 8.45
N ALA A 139 15.63 6.32 8.84
CA ALA A 139 16.65 7.06 9.59
C ALA A 139 16.99 6.38 10.92
N GLY A 140 15.98 5.94 11.68
CA GLY A 140 16.18 5.17 12.91
C GLY A 140 16.95 3.88 12.62
N LEU A 141 16.52 3.09 11.63
CA LEU A 141 17.19 1.84 11.26
C LEU A 141 18.66 2.05 10.87
N VAL A 142 18.95 3.02 9.99
CA VAL A 142 20.32 3.24 9.50
C VAL A 142 21.24 3.86 10.54
N ASN A 143 20.72 4.50 11.59
CA ASN A 143 21.51 5.10 12.66
C ASN A 143 21.64 4.21 13.91
N GLU A 144 20.63 3.39 14.22
CA GLU A 144 20.55 2.62 15.48
C GLU A 144 20.98 1.16 15.33
N LEU A 145 20.75 0.51 14.19
CA LEU A 145 21.17 -0.88 14.01
C LEU A 145 22.71 -1.00 14.05
N ASP A 146 23.22 -2.07 14.63
CA ASP A 146 24.64 -2.39 14.49
C ASP A 146 24.98 -2.75 13.04
N GLU A 147 26.27 -2.68 12.67
CA GLU A 147 26.74 -2.90 11.29
C GLU A 147 26.32 -4.29 10.75
N ARG A 148 26.33 -5.32 11.59
CA ARG A 148 25.96 -6.68 11.16
C ARG A 148 24.47 -6.78 10.89
N SER A 149 23.64 -6.29 11.82
CA SER A 149 22.18 -6.25 11.66
C SER A 149 21.77 -5.45 10.42
N LEU A 150 22.46 -4.33 10.15
CA LEU A 150 22.24 -3.52 8.95
C LEU A 150 22.66 -4.25 7.67
N ALA A 151 23.80 -4.94 7.68
CA ALA A 151 24.24 -5.76 6.55
C ALA A 151 23.26 -6.92 6.27
N ASP A 152 22.76 -7.59 7.31
CA ASP A 152 21.80 -8.68 7.18
C ASP A 152 20.46 -8.17 6.59
N LEU A 153 20.01 -6.98 7.01
CA LEU A 153 18.83 -6.32 6.45
C LEU A 153 18.99 -6.02 4.95
N ILE A 154 20.11 -5.40 4.56
CA ILE A 154 20.39 -5.04 3.15
C ILE A 154 20.54 -6.30 2.29
N TRP A 155 21.21 -7.34 2.81
CA TRP A 155 21.36 -8.60 2.08
C TRP A 155 20.02 -9.32 1.89
N ARG A 156 19.22 -9.43 2.96
CA ARG A 156 17.97 -10.20 2.92
C ARG A 156 16.90 -9.55 2.07
N TYR A 157 16.74 -8.23 2.15
CA TYR A 157 15.65 -7.52 1.47
C TYR A 157 16.09 -6.74 0.23
N GLY A 158 17.36 -6.33 0.16
CA GLY A 158 17.93 -5.68 -1.02
C GLY A 158 18.62 -6.64 -1.99
N GLU A 159 18.82 -7.90 -1.59
CA GLU A 159 19.50 -8.94 -2.39
C GLU A 159 20.90 -8.52 -2.88
N ASP A 160 21.55 -7.57 -2.19
CA ASP A 160 22.82 -6.97 -2.60
C ASP A 160 24.03 -7.72 -2.04
N ARG A 161 24.89 -8.23 -2.92
CA ARG A 161 26.14 -8.93 -2.56
C ARG A 161 27.14 -8.02 -1.83
N ASN A 162 27.01 -6.70 -1.99
CA ASN A 162 27.83 -5.69 -1.32
C ASN A 162 27.27 -5.26 0.04
N ALA A 163 26.24 -5.92 0.57
CA ALA A 163 25.56 -5.52 1.80
C ALA A 163 26.51 -5.14 2.96
N ARG A 164 27.57 -5.93 3.20
CA ARG A 164 28.59 -5.62 4.22
C ARG A 164 29.33 -4.31 3.94
N ARG A 165 29.72 -4.08 2.68
CA ARG A 165 30.42 -2.85 2.27
C ARG A 165 29.52 -1.62 2.41
N ILE A 166 28.24 -1.77 2.08
CA ILE A 166 27.22 -0.71 2.21
C ILE A 166 26.96 -0.40 3.68
N ALA A 167 26.71 -1.41 4.51
CA ALA A 167 26.50 -1.24 5.95
C ALA A 167 27.70 -0.55 6.61
N ALA A 168 28.92 -1.02 6.32
CA ALA A 168 30.15 -0.39 6.83
C ALA A 168 30.29 1.08 6.39
N ALA A 169 29.88 1.42 5.17
CA ALA A 169 29.87 2.80 4.70
C ALA A 169 28.84 3.65 5.45
N ILE A 170 27.62 3.14 5.64
CA ILE A 170 26.58 3.83 6.41
C ILE A 170 27.06 4.10 7.83
N VAL A 171 27.58 3.08 8.54
CA VAL A 171 28.05 3.22 9.92
C VAL A 171 29.17 4.25 10.04
N ARG A 172 30.13 4.28 9.09
CA ARG A 172 31.20 5.29 9.09
C ARG A 172 30.71 6.72 8.88
N THR A 173 29.55 6.91 8.24
CA THR A 173 29.02 8.24 7.89
C THR A 173 27.97 8.75 8.89
N ARG A 174 27.54 7.94 9.87
CA ARG A 174 26.65 8.39 10.94
C ARG A 174 27.25 9.62 11.64
N ALA A 175 26.47 10.69 11.73
CA ALA A 175 26.79 11.76 12.67
C ALA A 175 26.57 11.19 14.08
N ILE A 176 27.62 11.20 14.91
CA ILE A 176 27.53 10.82 16.33
C ILE A 176 26.74 11.90 17.08
#